data_AF-A0AAD8HIF9-F1
#
_entry.id   AF-A0AAD8HIF9-F1
#
_cell.length_a   1.000
_cell.length_b   1.000
_cell.length_c   1.000
_cell.angle_alpha   90.00
_cell.angle_beta   90.00
_cell.angle_gamma   90.00
#
_symmetry.space_group_name_H-M   'P 1'
#
loop_
_entity.id
_entity.type
_entity.pdbx_description
1 polymer ?
#
loop_
_entity_poly.entity_id
_entity_poly.type
_entity_poly.pdbx_seq_one_letter_code
_entity_poly.pdbx_strand_id
1 'polypeptide(L)'
;MLFNVREETLQWLPEVPQPYNKFSGITYFGECKGNLRMVVNSSMIGPTFDMLELKPDHSMWFIKYHIDLTPRVRRTNWLPILVLALLPGEDQEEDDSYLIIHILTEVVSYNFKDASMRKLCDLCFRPTEYLYLRSEPWNYVHSYLQNPTYPRLTAS
;
A
#
# COMPACT_ATOMS: atom_id res chain seq x y z
N MET A 1 -15.99 -0.10 1.42
CA MET A 1 -16.89 -1.28 1.50
C MET A 1 -16.07 -2.50 1.14
N LEU A 2 -16.39 -3.65 1.72
CA LEU A 2 -15.78 -4.94 1.41
C LEU A 2 -16.86 -5.86 0.81
N PHE A 3 -16.51 -6.61 -0.22
CA PHE A 3 -17.36 -7.69 -0.71
C PHE A 3 -16.78 -9.03 -0.27
N ASN A 4 -17.50 -9.75 0.58
CA ASN A 4 -17.11 -11.10 0.98
C ASN A 4 -17.53 -12.08 -0.13
N VAL A 5 -16.56 -12.56 -0.91
CA VAL A 5 -16.81 -13.48 -2.03
C VAL A 5 -17.40 -14.82 -1.58
N ARG A 6 -17.03 -15.30 -0.38
CA ARG A 6 -17.50 -16.59 0.14
C ARG A 6 -18.95 -16.52 0.60
N GLU A 7 -19.34 -15.42 1.21
CA GLU A 7 -20.70 -15.19 1.73
C GLU A 7 -21.60 -14.47 0.72
N GLU A 8 -21.02 -13.96 -0.38
CA GLU A 8 -21.67 -13.12 -1.38
C GLU A 8 -22.35 -11.87 -0.77
N THR A 9 -21.75 -11.30 0.28
CA THR A 9 -22.30 -10.15 1.01
C THR A 9 -21.46 -8.89 0.85
N LEU A 10 -22.14 -7.74 0.83
CA LEU A 10 -21.52 -6.43 0.91
C LEU A 10 -21.53 -5.95 2.37
N GLN A 11 -20.35 -5.60 2.88
CA GLN A 11 -20.17 -5.16 4.27
C GLN A 11 -19.54 -3.76 4.29
N TRP A 12 -19.98 -2.95 5.25
CA TRP A 12 -19.33 -1.67 5.53
C TRP A 12 -18.00 -1.93 6.25
N LEU A 13 -16.97 -1.19 5.86
CA LEU A 13 -15.69 -1.23 6.58
C LEU A 13 -15.84 -0.50 7.92
N PRO A 14 -15.16 -0.94 8.99
CA PRO A 14 -15.15 -0.19 10.23
C PRO A 14 -14.48 1.17 10.02
N GLU A 15 -14.77 2.10 10.92
CA GLU A 15 -14.20 3.44 10.90
C GLU A 15 -12.67 3.37 11.04
N VAL A 16 -11.96 4.18 10.25
CA VAL A 16 -10.51 4.30 10.35
C VAL A 16 -10.19 5.09 11.63
N PRO A 17 -9.28 4.61 12.50
CA PRO A 17 -8.97 5.29 13.76
C PRO A 17 -8.46 6.71 13.54
N GLN A 18 -8.69 7.59 14.51
CA GLN A 18 -8.04 8.90 14.54
C GLN A 18 -6.52 8.73 14.74
N PRO A 19 -5.68 9.60 14.16
CA PRO A 19 -6.01 10.83 13.43
C PRO A 19 -6.34 10.62 11.93
N TYR A 20 -6.42 9.39 11.44
CA TYR A 20 -6.59 9.08 10.02
C TYR A 20 -8.05 9.12 9.55
N ASN A 21 -8.92 9.87 10.23
CA ASN A 21 -10.39 9.81 10.11
C ASN A 21 -10.99 10.27 8.77
N LYS A 22 -10.18 10.36 7.71
CA LYS A 22 -10.58 10.69 6.35
C LYS A 22 -9.72 9.90 5.36
N PHE A 23 -10.33 9.50 4.23
CA PHE A 23 -9.60 8.94 3.08
C PHE A 23 -8.54 9.91 2.51
N SER A 24 -8.56 11.19 2.92
CA SER A 24 -7.50 12.15 2.62
C SER A 24 -6.21 11.75 3.33
N GLY A 25 -5.27 11.17 2.59
CA GLY A 25 -3.98 10.73 3.12
C GLY A 25 -3.77 9.22 3.10
N ILE A 26 -4.75 8.44 2.63
CA ILE A 26 -4.50 7.06 2.21
C ILE A 26 -3.64 7.10 0.95
N THR A 27 -2.49 6.45 1.01
CA THR A 27 -1.56 6.31 -0.11
C THR A 27 -1.69 4.95 -0.79
N TYR A 28 -2.27 3.97 -0.10
CA TYR A 28 -2.55 2.64 -0.63
C TYR A 28 -3.74 2.00 0.09
N PHE A 29 -4.57 1.27 -0.65
CA PHE A 29 -5.63 0.43 -0.11
C PHE A 29 -5.75 -0.82 -0.96
N GLY A 30 -5.54 -2.00 -0.37
CA GLY A 30 -5.53 -3.25 -1.12
C GLY A 30 -5.29 -4.46 -0.25
N GLU A 31 -5.48 -5.64 -0.84
CA GLU A 31 -5.27 -6.92 -0.18
C GLU A 31 -3.83 -7.39 -0.37
N CYS A 32 -3.25 -8.01 0.66
CA CYS A 32 -2.00 -8.77 0.56
C CYS A 32 -1.99 -9.93 1.58
N LYS A 33 -1.66 -11.14 1.08
CA LYS A 33 -1.64 -12.40 1.86
C LYS A 33 -2.96 -12.73 2.58
N GLY A 34 -4.10 -12.46 1.94
CA GLY A 34 -5.45 -12.63 2.46
C GLY A 34 -5.93 -11.51 3.38
N ASN A 35 -5.10 -10.49 3.64
CA ASN A 35 -5.41 -9.43 4.60
C ASN A 35 -5.61 -8.10 3.89
N LEU A 36 -6.72 -7.42 4.20
CA LEU A 36 -6.96 -6.08 3.70
C LEU A 36 -6.13 -5.07 4.48
N ARG A 37 -5.34 -4.27 3.75
CA ARG A 37 -4.38 -3.32 4.32
C ARG A 37 -4.57 -1.94 3.71
N MET A 38 -4.20 -0.93 4.49
CA MET A 38 -4.09 0.44 4.02
C MET A 38 -2.78 1.06 4.49
N VAL A 39 -2.20 1.94 3.68
CA VAL A 39 -1.07 2.76 4.08
C VAL A 39 -1.52 4.21 4.12
N VAL A 40 -1.21 4.90 5.21
CA VAL A 40 -1.63 6.28 5.48
C VAL A 40 -0.44 7.13 5.89
N ASN A 41 -0.49 8.42 5.56
CA ASN A 41 0.48 9.38 6.09
C ASN A 41 0.30 9.52 7.60
N SER A 42 1.38 9.31 8.37
CA SER A 42 1.35 9.42 9.84
C SER A 42 1.83 10.78 10.35
N SER A 43 2.45 11.58 9.48
CA SER A 43 2.94 12.92 9.80
C SER A 43 2.63 13.92 8.69
N MET A 44 2.42 15.18 9.07
CA MET A 44 2.33 16.30 8.13
C MET A 44 3.72 16.83 7.69
N ILE A 45 4.77 16.50 8.43
CA ILE A 45 6.10 17.16 8.33
C ILE A 45 7.19 16.20 7.85
N GLY A 46 6.96 14.89 7.90
CA GLY A 46 7.96 13.88 7.57
C GLY A 46 7.45 12.78 6.65
N PRO A 47 8.36 12.02 6.03
CA PRO A 47 8.05 10.91 5.14
C PRO A 47 7.74 9.64 5.95
N THR A 48 6.82 9.75 6.92
CA THR A 48 6.42 8.67 7.81
C THR A 48 5.01 8.20 7.48
N PHE A 49 4.82 6.89 7.49
CA PHE A 49 3.56 6.25 7.17
C PHE A 49 3.22 5.21 8.24
N ASP A 50 1.93 4.96 8.39
CA ASP A 50 1.45 3.80 9.13
C ASP A 50 0.76 2.84 8.15
N MET A 51 1.08 1.56 8.26
CA MET A 51 0.32 0.51 7.60
C MET A 51 -0.68 -0.06 8.59
N LEU A 52 -1.97 0.09 8.30
CA LEU A 52 -3.05 -0.53 9.05
C LEU A 52 -3.48 -1.82 8.37
N GLU A 53 -3.83 -2.81 9.17
CA GLU A 53 -4.45 -4.06 8.74
C GLU A 53 -5.84 -4.18 9.37
N LEU A 54 -6.80 -4.64 8.58
CA LEU A 54 -8.14 -4.95 9.07
C LEU A 54 -8.07 -6.31 9.79
N LYS A 55 -8.62 -6.39 11.00
CA LYS A 55 -8.72 -7.69 11.70
C LYS A 55 -9.48 -8.73 10.86
N PRO A 56 -9.19 -10.03 11.02
CA PRO A 56 -9.89 -11.10 10.30
C PRO A 56 -11.41 -11.14 10.54
N ASP A 57 -11.88 -10.64 11.68
CA ASP A 57 -13.30 -10.51 12.01
C ASP A 57 -13.95 -9.22 11.46
N HIS A 58 -13.19 -8.43 10.68
CA HIS A 58 -13.57 -7.14 10.11
C HIS A 58 -14.05 -6.09 11.12
N SER A 59 -13.72 -6.26 12.42
CA SER A 59 -14.25 -5.41 13.49
C SER A 59 -13.55 -4.05 13.60
N MET A 60 -12.25 -3.99 13.31
CA MET A 60 -11.46 -2.77 13.46
C MET A 60 -10.14 -2.83 12.68
N TRP A 61 -9.58 -1.65 12.42
CA TRP A 61 -8.22 -1.46 11.94
C TRP A 61 -7.23 -1.40 13.10
N PHE A 62 -6.04 -1.95 12.91
CA PHE A 62 -4.91 -1.78 13.84
C PHE A 62 -3.64 -1.43 13.07
N ILE A 63 -2.75 -0.68 13.69
CA ILE A 63 -1.44 -0.35 13.11
C ILE A 63 -0.59 -1.62 13.16
N LYS A 64 -0.18 -2.11 11.99
CA LYS A 64 0.68 -3.28 11.85
C LYS A 64 2.15 -2.89 11.75
N TYR A 65 2.47 -1.84 10.99
CA TYR A 65 3.83 -1.32 10.90
C TYR A 65 3.85 0.21 10.90
N HIS A 66 4.90 0.75 11.52
CA HIS A 66 5.31 2.13 11.37
C HIS A 66 6.49 2.20 10.39
N ILE A 67 6.38 3.03 9.37
CA ILE A 67 7.34 3.15 8.29
C ILE A 67 7.98 4.53 8.38
N ASP A 68 9.28 4.60 8.67
CA ASP A 68 10.04 5.85 8.73
C ASP A 68 11.08 5.92 7.61
N LEU A 69 10.82 6.77 6.61
CA LEU A 69 11.75 7.00 5.50
C LEU A 69 12.66 8.21 5.73
N THR A 70 12.64 8.83 6.91
CA THR A 70 13.50 9.98 7.27
C THR A 70 14.99 9.71 7.04
N PRO A 71 15.55 8.50 7.28
CA PRO A 71 16.95 8.22 7.00
C PRO A 71 17.33 8.35 5.52
N ARG A 72 16.36 8.18 4.59
CA ARG A 72 16.58 8.22 3.14
C ARG A 72 16.11 9.53 2.51
N VAL A 73 15.02 10.11 3.03
CA VAL A 73 14.39 11.31 2.49
C VAL A 73 14.58 12.46 3.48
N ARG A 74 15.32 13.49 3.05
CA ARG A 74 15.52 14.69 3.87
C ARG A 74 14.19 15.41 4.09
N ARG A 75 13.94 15.87 5.32
CA ARG A 75 12.72 16.59 5.75
C ARG A 75 12.35 17.82 4.91
N THR A 76 13.31 18.40 4.20
CA THR A 76 13.10 19.58 3.34
C THR A 76 12.47 19.24 2.00
N ASN A 77 12.43 17.96 1.65
CA ASN A 77 11.84 17.50 0.41
C ASN A 77 10.33 17.40 0.64
N TRP A 78 9.58 18.43 0.24
CA TRP A 78 8.12 18.40 0.04
C TRP A 78 7.70 17.40 -1.05
N LEU A 79 8.54 16.39 -1.30
CA LEU A 79 8.53 15.64 -2.52
C LEU A 79 7.54 14.49 -2.44
N PRO A 80 6.95 14.17 -3.59
CA PRO A 80 6.33 12.89 -3.87
C PRO A 80 6.92 11.69 -3.17
N ILE A 81 6.13 11.06 -2.30
CA ILE A 81 6.29 9.65 -2.02
C ILE A 81 4.98 8.99 -2.44
N LEU A 82 5.08 8.06 -3.38
CA LEU A 82 3.93 7.29 -3.83
C LEU A 82 4.13 5.85 -3.42
N VAL A 83 3.11 5.28 -2.76
CA VAL A 83 3.05 3.83 -2.57
C VAL A 83 2.45 3.24 -3.84
N LEU A 84 3.25 2.45 -4.55
CA LEU A 84 2.88 1.88 -5.85
C LEU A 84 2.18 0.54 -5.69
N ALA A 85 2.67 -0.32 -4.78
CA ALA A 85 2.12 -1.65 -4.56
C ALA A 85 2.54 -2.20 -3.20
N LEU A 86 1.76 -3.16 -2.70
CA LEU A 86 2.14 -4.04 -1.61
C LEU A 86 2.24 -5.45 -2.17
N LEU A 87 3.43 -6.06 -2.08
CA LEU A 87 3.69 -7.39 -2.63
C LEU A 87 3.91 -8.41 -1.52
N PRO A 88 3.36 -9.63 -1.65
CA PRO A 88 3.76 -10.72 -0.79
C PRO A 88 5.21 -11.11 -1.12
N GLY A 89 5.99 -11.48 -0.10
CA GLY A 89 7.25 -12.16 -0.29
C GLY A 89 7.08 -13.65 -0.60
N GLU A 90 8.21 -14.33 -0.76
CA GLU A 90 8.29 -15.75 -1.16
C GLU A 90 7.92 -16.69 0.00
N ASP A 91 8.22 -16.29 1.23
CA ASP A 91 7.92 -17.05 2.43
C ASP A 91 6.48 -16.82 2.89
N GLN A 92 5.90 -17.84 3.52
CA GLN A 92 4.59 -17.73 4.17
C GLN A 92 4.65 -16.96 5.49
N GLU A 93 5.84 -16.46 5.87
CA GLU A 93 5.99 -15.60 7.05
C GLU A 93 5.16 -14.33 6.92
N GLU A 94 4.54 -13.91 8.02
CA GLU A 94 3.62 -12.78 8.05
C GLU A 94 4.31 -11.46 7.67
N ASP A 95 5.57 -11.30 8.07
CA ASP A 95 6.41 -10.11 7.85
C ASP A 95 7.16 -10.11 6.51
N ASP A 96 7.11 -11.21 5.74
CA ASP A 96 7.74 -11.26 4.43
C ASP A 96 6.82 -10.61 3.39
N SER A 97 6.72 -9.29 3.44
CA SER A 97 6.01 -8.48 2.45
C SER A 97 6.87 -7.27 2.10
N TYR A 98 6.65 -6.71 0.92
CA TYR A 98 7.41 -5.58 0.41
C TYR A 98 6.48 -4.45 0.03
N LEU A 99 6.78 -3.26 0.54
CA LEU A 99 6.16 -2.04 0.03
C LEU A 99 6.97 -1.52 -1.14
N ILE A 100 6.33 -1.35 -2.29
CA ILE A 100 6.95 -0.73 -3.46
C ILE A 100 6.63 0.75 -3.42
N ILE A 101 7.68 1.57 -3.35
CA ILE A 101 7.56 2.99 -3.11
C ILE A 101 8.33 3.73 -4.22
N HIS A 102 7.69 4.73 -4.81
CA HIS A 102 8.39 5.72 -5.62
C HIS A 102 8.86 6.86 -4.71
N ILE A 103 10.16 7.14 -4.76
CA ILE A 103 10.83 8.19 -4.00
C ILE A 103 11.74 8.95 -4.96
N LEU A 104 11.51 10.25 -5.13
CA LEU A 104 12.27 11.12 -6.05
C LEU A 104 12.17 10.66 -7.52
N THR A 105 13.16 9.91 -7.98
CA THR A 105 13.35 9.43 -9.35
C THR A 105 13.56 7.93 -9.38
N GLU A 106 13.28 7.23 -8.28
CA GLU A 106 13.57 5.82 -8.09
C GLU A 106 12.34 5.09 -7.59
N VAL A 107 12.20 3.83 -8.01
CA VAL A 107 11.32 2.87 -7.35
C VAL A 107 12.18 1.99 -6.45
N VAL A 108 11.76 1.87 -5.20
CA VAL A 108 12.42 1.06 -4.17
C VAL A 108 11.45 0.05 -3.58
N SER A 109 11.95 -1.11 -3.18
CA SER A 109 11.24 -2.02 -2.27
C SER A 109 11.68 -1.74 -0.84
N TYR A 110 10.73 -1.60 0.07
CA TYR A 110 10.92 -1.56 1.51
C TYR A 110 10.50 -2.90 2.12
N ASN A 111 11.41 -3.57 2.82
CA ASN A 111 11.12 -4.82 3.53
C ASN A 111 10.68 -4.51 4.97
N PHE A 112 9.54 -5.03 5.40
CA PHE A 112 9.01 -4.79 6.76
C PHE A 112 9.79 -5.49 7.86
N LYS A 113 10.47 -6.61 7.57
CA LYS A 113 11.20 -7.44 8.55
C LYS A 113 12.43 -6.75 9.12
N ASP A 114 13.19 -6.05 8.27
CA ASP A 114 14.48 -5.45 8.63
C ASP A 114 14.57 -3.96 8.29
N ALA A 115 13.47 -3.34 7.84
CA ALA A 115 13.40 -1.95 7.38
C ALA A 115 14.40 -1.62 6.25
N SER A 116 14.90 -2.63 5.53
CA SER A 116 15.84 -2.43 4.44
C SER A 116 15.15 -1.88 3.21
N MET A 117 15.89 -1.07 2.44
CA MET A 117 15.43 -0.51 1.18
C MET A 117 16.37 -0.91 0.04
N ARG A 118 15.80 -1.48 -1.02
CA ARG A 118 16.52 -1.84 -2.24
C ARG A 118 15.96 -1.10 -3.44
N LYS A 119 16.82 -0.46 -4.22
CA LYS A 119 16.42 0.14 -5.50
C LYS A 119 16.04 -0.96 -6.49
N LEU A 120 14.90 -0.78 -7.17
CA LEU A 120 14.42 -1.69 -8.21
C LEU A 120 14.68 -1.12 -9.60
N CYS A 121 14.32 0.15 -9.82
CA CYS A 121 14.56 0.84 -11.08
C CYS A 121 14.53 2.36 -10.92
N ASP A 122 14.93 3.08 -11.96
CA ASP A 122 14.71 4.51 -12.11
C ASP A 122 13.33 4.78 -12.71
N LEU A 123 12.62 5.76 -12.17
CA LEU A 123 11.32 6.21 -12.65
C LEU A 123 11.15 7.70 -12.36
N CYS A 124 11.07 8.52 -13.40
CA CYS A 124 10.84 9.96 -13.28
C CYS A 124 9.43 10.31 -13.75
N PHE A 125 8.63 10.90 -12.86
CA PHE A 125 7.35 11.49 -13.23
C PHE A 125 7.52 12.95 -13.60
N ARG A 126 6.79 13.38 -14.63
CA ARG A 126 6.54 14.80 -14.87
C ARG A 126 5.68 15.35 -13.72
N PRO A 127 5.79 16.66 -13.39
CA PRO A 127 4.98 17.26 -12.32
C PRO A 127 3.47 17.00 -12.45
N THR A 128 2.94 16.96 -13.68
CA THR A 128 1.53 16.67 -13.95
C THR A 128 1.15 15.23 -13.63
N GLU A 129 1.98 14.26 -14.00
CA GLU A 129 1.76 12.83 -13.70
C GLU A 129 1.73 12.59 -12.20
N TYR A 130 2.58 13.30 -11.44
CA TYR A 130 2.56 13.23 -9.99
C TYR A 130 1.24 13.71 -9.38
N LEU A 131 0.65 14.79 -9.90
CA LEU A 131 -0.63 15.30 -9.38
C LEU A 131 -1.76 14.26 -9.54
N TYR A 132 -1.81 13.54 -10.67
CA TYR A 132 -2.79 12.49 -10.91
C TYR A 132 -2.59 11.28 -9.99
N LEU A 133 -1.34 10.84 -9.83
CA LEU A 133 -1.02 9.69 -8.97
C LEU A 133 -1.25 10.00 -7.50
N ARG A 134 -1.11 11.25 -7.07
CA ARG A 134 -1.33 11.63 -5.66
C ARG A 134 -2.81 11.67 -5.29
N SER A 135 -3.70 12.02 -6.20
CA SER A 135 -5.12 12.11 -5.90
C SER A 135 -5.77 10.74 -5.74
N GLU A 136 -5.39 9.77 -6.59
CA GLU A 136 -6.02 8.45 -6.66
C GLU A 136 -5.01 7.36 -7.11
N PRO A 137 -3.98 7.05 -6.31
CA PRO A 137 -2.87 6.19 -6.75
C PRO A 137 -3.33 4.78 -7.18
N TRP A 138 -4.37 4.26 -6.53
CA TRP A 138 -4.98 2.97 -6.82
C TRP A 138 -5.74 2.91 -8.16
N ASN A 139 -5.95 4.03 -8.86
CA ASN A 139 -6.55 4.03 -10.20
C ASN A 139 -5.54 3.77 -11.33
N TYR A 140 -4.23 3.88 -11.05
CA TYR A 140 -3.20 3.92 -12.09
C TYR A 140 -2.12 2.85 -11.94
N VAL A 141 -1.94 2.30 -10.74
CA VAL A 141 -0.88 1.33 -10.47
C VAL A 141 -1.49 0.09 -9.83
N HIS A 142 -1.41 -1.03 -10.56
CA HIS A 142 -1.86 -2.33 -10.09
C HIS A 142 -0.70 -3.33 -10.23
N SER A 143 -0.47 -4.11 -9.18
CA SER A 143 0.45 -5.25 -9.26
C SER A 143 -0.13 -6.29 -10.22
N TYR A 144 0.60 -6.56 -11.29
CA TYR A 144 0.30 -7.66 -12.19
C TYR A 144 1.24 -8.82 -11.88
N LEU A 145 0.72 -9.83 -11.18
CA LEU A 145 1.36 -11.13 -11.11
C LEU A 145 0.87 -11.93 -12.32
N GLN A 146 1.77 -12.29 -13.22
CA GLN A 146 1.43 -13.16 -14.35
C GLN A 146 1.01 -14.52 -13.77
N ASN A 147 -0.30 -14.77 -13.71
CA ASN A 147 -0.82 -16.01 -13.15
C ASN A 147 -0.39 -17.21 -14.01
N PRO A 148 -0.06 -18.36 -13.41
CA PRO A 148 0.03 -19.62 -14.13
C PRO A 148 -1.38 -19.93 -14.65
N THR A 149 -1.57 -19.76 -15.97
CA THR A 149 -2.70 -20.21 -16.80
C THR A 149 -3.97 -20.60 -16.02
N TYR A 150 -4.92 -19.68 -15.85
CA TYR A 150 -6.25 -20.07 -15.39
C TYR A 150 -6.94 -20.96 -16.44
N PRO A 151 -7.54 -22.11 -16.06
CA PRO A 151 -8.41 -22.84 -16.97
C PRO A 151 -9.58 -21.93 -17.36
N ARG A 152 -9.89 -21.89 -18.66
CA ARG A 152 -10.97 -21.08 -19.22
C ARG A 152 -12.27 -21.38 -18.48
N LEU A 153 -12.91 -20.34 -17.96
CA LEU A 153 -14.31 -20.42 -17.57
C LEU A 153 -15.12 -20.69 -18.86
N THR A 154 -15.51 -21.94 -19.08
CA THR A 154 -16.52 -22.27 -20.07
C THR A 154 -17.85 -21.80 -19.51
N ALA A 155 -18.41 -20.75 -20.11
CA ALA A 155 -19.80 -20.38 -19.87
C ALA A 155 -20.70 -21.57 -20.26
N SER A 156 -21.59 -21.94 -19.33
CA SER A 156 -22.66 -22.92 -19.52
C SER A 156 -23.68 -22.44 -20.55
#